data_AF-A0ABD2M182-F1
#
_entry.id   AF-A0ABD2M182-F1
#
_cell.length_a   1.000
_cell.length_b   1.000
_cell.length_c   1.000
_cell.angle_alpha   90.00
_cell.angle_beta   90.00
_cell.angle_gamma   90.00
#
_symmetry.space_group_name_H-M   'P 1'
#
loop_
_entity.id
_entity.type
_entity.pdbx_description
1 polymer ?
#
loop_
_entity_poly.entity_id
_entity_poly.type
_entity_poly.pdbx_seq_one_letter_code
_entity_poly.pdbx_strand_id
1 'polypeptide(L)'
;MPRPARPIDPVARRHIWQLIQAARERRMAMVLSSHLMDECEMLCSRIGLMNAGKLIGLGSSQHLKSKFCNSFLLFITVVNPCHAIGAQLDEMVRDAMASPQCQDPLNSATLRWELPRQEGTTWSMLFKRAQALADQFPVQPEEAADGLPQIVDFSLTQNSLEQLFLRLTNLNE
;
A
#
# COMPACT_ATOMS: atom_id res chain seq x y z
N MET A 1 6.70 -1.23 -27.75
CA MET A 1 5.36 -1.34 -28.38
C MET A 1 4.43 -0.41 -27.63
N PRO A 2 3.79 0.61 -28.25
CA PRO A 2 2.89 1.48 -27.53
C PRO A 2 1.59 0.74 -27.20
N ARG A 3 1.14 0.94 -25.96
CA ARG A 3 -0.05 0.42 -25.27
C ARG A 3 -1.28 0.17 -26.17
N PRO A 4 -1.95 -1.01 -26.12
CA PRO A 4 -3.30 -1.14 -26.65
C PRO A 4 -4.27 -0.43 -25.68
N ALA A 5 -4.89 0.66 -26.13
CA ALA A 5 -5.81 1.48 -25.36
C ALA A 5 -7.26 0.93 -25.36
N ARG A 6 -7.43 -0.37 -25.10
CA ARG A 6 -8.76 -0.97 -24.86
C ARG A 6 -8.75 -1.70 -23.51
N PRO A 7 -9.87 -1.74 -22.77
CA PRO A 7 -10.03 -2.73 -21.73
C PRO A 7 -9.87 -4.08 -22.42
N ILE A 8 -8.72 -4.71 -22.20
CA ILE A 8 -8.48 -6.05 -22.71
C ILE A 8 -9.47 -6.93 -21.96
N ASP A 9 -10.37 -7.61 -22.69
CA ASP A 9 -11.23 -8.66 -22.15
C ASP A 9 -10.39 -9.56 -21.21
N PRO A 10 -10.86 -9.85 -19.98
CA PRO A 10 -10.16 -10.73 -19.04
C PRO A 10 -9.57 -12.00 -19.68
N VAL A 11 -10.25 -12.57 -20.68
CA VAL A 11 -9.78 -13.73 -21.44
C VAL A 11 -8.56 -13.39 -22.32
N ALA A 12 -8.63 -12.30 -23.09
CA ALA A 12 -7.52 -11.85 -23.92
C ALA A 12 -6.29 -11.44 -23.08
N ARG A 13 -6.52 -10.90 -21.87
CA ARG A 13 -5.45 -10.50 -20.95
C ARG A 13 -4.67 -11.72 -20.46
N ARG A 14 -5.38 -12.79 -20.09
CA ARG A 14 -4.76 -14.06 -19.70
C ARG A 14 -3.93 -14.68 -20.84
N HIS A 15 -4.41 -14.61 -22.08
CA HIS A 15 -3.63 -15.08 -23.23
C HIS A 15 -2.33 -14.31 -23.42
N ILE A 16 -2.37 -12.98 -23.32
CA ILE A 16 -1.16 -12.14 -23.39
C ILE A 16 -0.18 -12.52 -22.27
N TRP A 17 -0.68 -12.74 -21.05
CA TRP A 17 0.15 -13.16 -19.93
C TRP A 17 0.81 -14.52 -20.18
N GLN A 18 0.07 -15.50 -20.70
CA GLN A 18 0.62 -16.81 -21.06
C GLN A 18 1.70 -16.70 -22.14
N LEU A 19 1.51 -15.84 -23.15
CA LEU A 19 2.52 -15.61 -24.19
C LEU A 19 3.79 -14.98 -23.63
N ILE A 20 3.67 -14.00 -22.74
CA ILE A 20 4.82 -13.37 -22.07
C ILE A 20 5.55 -14.41 -21.20
N GLN A 21 4.81 -15.26 -20.48
CA GLN A 21 5.41 -16.34 -19.69
C GLN A 21 6.16 -17.35 -20.55
N ALA A 22 5.57 -17.79 -21.65
CA ALA A 22 6.21 -18.72 -22.59
C ALA A 22 7.46 -18.10 -23.26
N ALA A 23 7.42 -16.82 -23.60
CA ALA A 23 8.60 -16.11 -24.14
C ALA A 23 9.71 -15.97 -23.09
N ARG A 24 9.34 -15.78 -21.81
CA ARG A 24 10.29 -15.76 -20.68
C ARG A 24 10.96 -17.12 -20.48
N GLU A 25 10.21 -18.22 -20.57
CA GLU A 25 10.75 -19.59 -20.51
C GLU A 25 11.75 -19.86 -21.64
N ARG A 26 11.52 -19.27 -22.82
CA ARG A 26 12.44 -19.32 -23.97
C ARG A 26 13.63 -18.37 -23.86
N ARG A 27 13.85 -17.74 -22.70
CA ARG A 27 14.94 -16.78 -22.42
C ARG A 27 14.96 -15.58 -23.37
N MET A 28 13.80 -15.18 -23.89
CA MET A 28 13.70 -13.99 -24.74
C MET A 28 13.67 -12.72 -23.88
N ALA A 29 14.46 -11.71 -24.27
CA ALA A 29 14.39 -10.38 -23.68
C ALA A 29 13.22 -9.61 -24.29
N MET A 30 12.37 -9.03 -23.45
CA MET A 30 11.20 -8.26 -23.87
C MET A 30 11.16 -6.94 -23.11
N VAL A 31 10.79 -5.86 -23.81
CA VAL A 31 10.59 -4.54 -23.22
C VAL A 31 9.11 -4.19 -23.34
N LEU A 32 8.48 -4.04 -22.18
CA LEU A 32 7.07 -3.68 -22.05
C LEU A 32 6.99 -2.25 -21.51
N SER A 33 6.14 -1.42 -22.13
CA SER A 33 5.79 -0.11 -21.60
C SER A 33 4.29 -0.11 -21.30
N SER A 34 3.95 -0.10 -20.01
CA SER A 34 2.58 0.07 -19.53
C SER A 34 2.52 1.20 -18.51
N HIS A 35 1.31 1.70 -18.32
CA HIS A 35 0.92 2.68 -17.31
C HIS A 35 0.10 2.02 -16.19
N LEU A 36 -0.39 0.79 -16.42
CA LEU A 36 -1.01 -0.03 -15.38
C LEU A 36 0.12 -0.64 -14.58
N MET A 37 0.34 -0.11 -13.39
CA MET A 37 1.47 -0.50 -12.57
C MET A 37 1.33 -1.95 -12.08
N ASP A 38 0.11 -2.39 -11.79
CA ASP A 38 -0.19 -3.78 -11.42
C ASP A 38 0.25 -4.79 -12.50
N GLU A 39 0.13 -4.44 -13.78
CA GLU A 39 0.60 -5.29 -14.87
C GLU A 39 2.12 -5.39 -14.91
N CYS A 40 2.78 -4.25 -14.71
CA CYS A 40 4.23 -4.20 -14.62
C CYS A 40 4.75 -5.01 -13.42
N GLU A 41 4.07 -4.94 -12.28
CA GLU A 41 4.43 -5.73 -11.10
C GLU A 41 4.29 -7.24 -11.35
N MET A 42 3.23 -7.65 -12.05
CA MET A 42 2.96 -9.07 -12.27
C MET A 42 3.83 -9.69 -13.38
N LEU A 43 4.07 -8.95 -14.46
CA LEU A 43 4.70 -9.50 -15.68
C LEU A 43 6.20 -9.27 -15.72
N CYS A 44 6.70 -8.16 -15.16
CA CYS A 44 8.09 -7.75 -15.32
C CYS A 44 8.94 -8.27 -14.15
N SER A 45 10.11 -8.84 -14.48
CA SER A 45 11.14 -9.16 -13.48
C SER A 45 11.87 -7.92 -12.99
N ARG A 46 11.98 -6.90 -13.85
CA ARG A 46 12.60 -5.60 -13.57
C ARG A 46 11.70 -4.50 -14.12
N ILE A 47 11.54 -3.46 -13.35
CA ILE A 47 10.70 -2.30 -13.64
C ILE A 47 11.61 -1.08 -13.66
N GLY A 48 11.48 -0.27 -14.70
CA GLY A 48 12.14 1.02 -14.85
C GLY A 48 11.12 2.13 -14.73
N LEU A 49 11.37 3.09 -13.83
CA LEU A 49 10.54 4.27 -13.63
C LEU A 49 11.16 5.44 -14.37
N MET A 50 10.39 6.02 -15.30
CA MET A 50 10.84 7.13 -16.13
C MET A 50 9.97 8.36 -15.86
N ASN A 51 10.60 9.51 -15.65
CA ASN A 51 9.94 10.81 -15.52
C ASN A 51 10.73 11.87 -16.30
N ALA A 52 10.03 12.75 -17.03
CA ALA A 52 10.64 13.83 -17.83
C ALA A 52 11.85 13.39 -18.70
N GLY A 53 11.76 12.19 -19.30
CA GLY A 53 12.83 11.64 -20.15
C GLY A 53 14.04 11.06 -19.40
N LYS A 54 14.01 11.01 -18.07
CA LYS A 54 15.09 10.43 -17.23
C LYS A 54 14.60 9.18 -16.51
N LEU A 55 15.47 8.17 -16.41
CA LEU A 55 15.23 6.96 -15.62
C LEU A 55 15.56 7.25 -14.15
N ILE A 56 14.53 7.30 -13.29
CA ILE A 56 14.68 7.61 -11.86
C ILE A 56 15.05 6.36 -11.06
N GLY A 57 14.52 5.20 -11.44
CA GLY A 57 14.72 3.95 -10.71
C GLY A 57 14.65 2.74 -11.61
N LEU A 58 15.46 1.72 -11.32
CA LEU A 58 15.47 0.45 -12.04
C LEU A 58 15.72 -0.69 -11.04
N GLY A 59 14.86 -1.70 -11.02
CA GLY A 59 15.00 -2.85 -10.11
C GLY A 59 13.78 -3.74 -10.13
N SER A 60 13.71 -4.76 -9.26
CA SER A 60 12.45 -5.47 -9.02
C SER A 60 11.44 -4.55 -8.33
N SER A 61 10.15 -4.87 -8.40
CA SER A 61 9.10 -4.14 -7.66
C SER A 61 9.49 -4.00 -6.18
N GLN A 62 9.89 -5.09 -5.53
CA GLN A 62 10.27 -5.07 -4.12
C GLN A 62 11.50 -4.19 -3.84
N HIS A 63 12.49 -4.19 -4.74
CA HIS A 63 13.67 -3.34 -4.60
C HIS A 63 13.29 -1.85 -4.69
N LEU A 64 12.47 -1.48 -5.67
CA LEU A 64 12.01 -0.10 -5.83
C LEU A 64 11.17 0.33 -4.62
N LYS A 65 10.21 -0.49 -4.21
CA LYS A 65 9.38 -0.26 -3.01
C LYS A 65 10.26 -0.06 -1.78
N SER A 66 11.21 -0.94 -1.51
CA SER A 66 12.10 -0.81 -0.36
C SER A 66 13.02 0.42 -0.43
N LYS A 67 13.43 0.85 -1.63
CA LYS A 67 14.35 1.98 -1.81
C LYS A 67 13.67 3.33 -1.69
N PHE A 68 12.46 3.47 -2.23
CA PHE A 68 11.76 4.76 -2.33
C PHE A 68 10.54 4.88 -1.40
N CYS A 69 10.01 3.75 -0.91
CA CYS A 69 8.88 3.67 0.01
C CYS A 69 9.23 2.75 1.20
N ASN A 70 10.10 3.24 2.08
CA ASN A 70 10.51 2.52 3.28
C ASN A 70 9.53 2.72 4.45
N SER A 71 8.26 2.46 4.19
CA SER A 71 7.17 2.63 5.15
C SER A 71 6.11 1.54 4.97
N PHE A 72 5.33 1.33 6.02
CA PHE A 72 4.15 0.47 6.01
C PHE A 72 2.89 1.32 6.10
N LEU A 73 1.79 0.82 5.58
CA LEU A 73 0.49 1.46 5.66
C LEU A 73 -0.38 0.66 6.60
N LEU A 74 -0.82 1.29 7.67
CA LEU A 74 -1.81 0.75 8.60
C LEU A 74 -3.16 1.37 8.29
N PHE A 75 -4.16 0.53 8.10
CA PHE A 75 -5.56 0.89 7.96
C PHE A 75 -6.31 0.35 9.16
N ILE A 76 -7.08 1.20 9.83
CA ILE A 76 -7.98 0.78 10.91
C ILE A 76 -9.38 1.27 10.57
N THR A 77 -10.35 0.36 10.59
CA THR A 77 -11.76 0.66 10.36
C THR A 77 -12.50 0.68 11.68
N VAL A 78 -13.28 1.73 11.92
CA VAL A 78 -14.02 1.95 13.17
C VAL A 78 -15.53 1.96 12.99
N VAL A 79 -16.25 1.49 14.01
CA VAL A 79 -17.70 1.69 14.12
C VAL A 79 -17.95 3.11 14.62
N ASN A 80 -18.87 3.83 13.98
CA ASN A 80 -19.25 5.22 14.33
C ASN A 80 -18.08 6.22 14.30
N PRO A 81 -17.57 6.56 13.11
CA PRO A 81 -16.43 7.45 13.01
C PRO A 81 -16.78 8.85 13.52
N CYS A 82 -16.06 9.30 14.55
CA CYS A 82 -16.18 10.64 15.10
C CYS A 82 -14.79 11.21 15.37
N HIS A 83 -14.67 12.55 15.35
CA HIS A 83 -13.38 13.21 15.52
C HIS A 83 -12.70 12.85 16.86
N ALA A 84 -13.48 12.66 17.94
CA ALA A 84 -12.92 12.27 19.24
C ALA A 84 -12.28 10.88 19.20
N ILE A 85 -12.95 9.92 18.57
CA ILE A 85 -12.44 8.55 18.37
C ILE A 85 -11.18 8.56 17.49
N GLY A 86 -11.22 9.30 16.36
CA GLY A 86 -10.06 9.42 15.49
C GLY A 86 -8.86 10.07 16.17
N ALA A 87 -9.08 11.09 17.01
CA ALA A 87 -8.01 11.73 17.77
C ALA A 87 -7.39 10.79 18.82
N GLN A 88 -8.21 10.01 19.53
CA GLN A 88 -7.73 8.99 20.46
C GLN A 88 -6.91 7.92 19.72
N LEU A 89 -7.39 7.41 18.59
CA LEU A 89 -6.66 6.44 17.79
C LEU A 89 -5.35 7.03 17.24
N ASP A 90 -5.32 8.29 16.81
CA ASP A 90 -4.09 8.94 16.36
C ASP A 90 -3.04 9.00 17.48
N GLU A 91 -3.45 9.34 18.71
CA GLU A 91 -2.56 9.36 19.87
C GLU A 91 -2.05 7.96 20.23
N MET A 92 -2.93 6.95 20.19
CA MET A 92 -2.57 5.57 20.49
C MET A 92 -1.64 4.95 19.44
N VAL A 93 -1.91 5.17 18.15
CA VAL A 93 -1.05 4.66 17.08
C VAL A 93 0.31 5.38 17.10
N ARG A 94 0.32 6.67 17.43
CA ARG A 94 1.54 7.45 17.66
C ARG A 94 2.39 6.85 18.78
N ASP A 95 1.79 6.52 19.92
CA ASP A 95 2.51 5.93 21.07
C ASP A 95 2.97 4.49 20.79
N ALA A 96 2.09 3.65 20.26
CA ALA A 96 2.37 2.23 20.03
C ALA A 96 3.33 1.96 18.85
N MET A 97 3.31 2.82 17.82
CA MET A 97 3.98 2.56 16.54
C MET A 97 4.91 3.68 16.07
N ALA A 98 5.09 4.75 16.85
CA ALA A 98 5.92 5.89 16.50
C ALA A 98 5.59 6.47 15.11
N SER A 99 4.30 6.43 14.75
CA SER A 99 3.84 6.89 13.45
C SER A 99 3.65 8.41 13.40
N PRO A 100 3.80 9.04 12.23
CA PRO A 100 3.26 10.37 11.97
C PRO A 100 1.72 10.40 12.07
N GLN A 101 1.18 11.63 12.10
CA GLN A 101 -0.26 11.92 12.11
C GLN A 101 -1.02 11.13 11.03
N CYS A 102 -2.26 10.78 11.35
CA CYS A 102 -3.23 10.20 10.41
C CYS A 102 -3.30 11.00 9.10
N GLN A 103 -3.28 10.31 7.96
CA GLN A 103 -3.35 10.92 6.64
C GLN A 103 -4.78 11.33 6.26
N ASP A 104 -5.78 10.65 6.83
CA ASP A 104 -7.18 10.86 6.54
C ASP A 104 -7.85 11.76 7.59
N PRO A 105 -8.96 12.43 7.25
CA PRO A 105 -9.79 13.14 8.22
C PRO A 105 -10.21 12.20 9.36
N LEU A 106 -10.07 12.65 10.61
CA LEU A 106 -10.32 11.86 11.82
C LEU A 106 -11.78 11.40 12.00
N ASN A 107 -12.69 11.87 11.16
CA ASN A 107 -14.09 11.43 11.07
C ASN A 107 -14.33 10.38 9.97
N SER A 108 -13.27 9.83 9.37
CA SER A 108 -13.38 8.79 8.34
C SER A 108 -13.63 7.43 8.98
N ALA A 109 -14.44 6.60 8.32
CA ALA A 109 -14.71 5.22 8.76
C ALA A 109 -13.45 4.35 8.75
N THR A 110 -12.54 4.60 7.82
CA THR A 110 -11.22 3.95 7.76
C THR A 110 -10.16 5.04 7.85
N LEU A 111 -9.27 4.89 8.82
CA LEU A 111 -8.17 5.80 9.08
C LEU A 111 -6.86 5.15 8.62
N ARG A 112 -5.96 5.97 8.06
CA ARG A 112 -4.70 5.51 7.48
C ARG A 112 -3.50 6.18 8.16
N TRP A 113 -2.53 5.36 8.53
CA TRP A 113 -1.22 5.81 9.01
C TRP A 113 -0.10 5.26 8.14
N GLU A 114 0.96 6.05 7.96
CA GLU A 114 2.19 5.62 7.30
C GLU A 114 3.27 5.41 8.36
N LEU A 115 3.54 4.15 8.69
CA LEU A 115 4.50 3.76 9.70
C LEU A 115 5.91 3.78 9.10
N PRO A 116 6.84 4.60 9.61
CA PRO A 116 8.22 4.58 9.13
C PRO A 116 8.88 3.25 9.51
N ARG A 117 9.63 2.66 8.58
CA ARG A 117 10.38 1.44 8.89
C ARG A 117 11.64 1.79 9.69
N GLN A 118 11.65 1.42 10.96
CA GLN A 118 12.80 1.55 11.86
C GLN A 118 13.65 0.26 11.88
N GLU A 119 14.91 0.36 12.30
CA GLU A 119 15.77 -0.82 12.46
C GLU A 119 15.13 -1.81 13.46
N GLY A 120 14.95 -3.06 13.03
CA GLY A 120 14.28 -4.10 13.82
C GLY A 120 12.76 -4.20 13.64
N THR A 121 12.11 -3.28 12.90
CA THR A 121 10.67 -3.43 12.60
C THR A 121 10.43 -4.57 11.59
N THR A 122 9.66 -5.56 12.01
CA THR A 122 9.21 -6.68 11.19
C THR A 122 7.69 -6.66 11.04
N TRP A 123 7.18 -7.23 9.94
CA TRP A 123 5.74 -7.42 9.71
C TRP A 123 5.06 -8.06 10.92
N SER A 124 5.67 -9.11 11.48
CA SER A 124 5.12 -9.84 12.63
C SER A 124 5.01 -8.96 13.87
N MET A 125 5.97 -8.05 14.10
CA MET A 125 5.93 -7.14 15.24
C MET A 125 4.84 -6.08 15.06
N LEU A 126 4.76 -5.46 13.88
CA LEU A 126 3.73 -4.46 13.58
C LEU A 126 2.33 -5.07 13.62
N PHE A 127 2.16 -6.26 13.06
CA PHE A 127 0.89 -6.98 13.10
C PHE A 127 0.48 -7.31 14.54
N LYS A 128 1.40 -7.81 15.38
CA LYS A 128 1.12 -8.05 16.80
C LYS A 128 0.72 -6.78 17.54
N ARG A 129 1.36 -5.64 17.26
CA ARG A 129 1.00 -4.35 17.86
C ARG A 129 -0.38 -3.87 17.38
N ALA A 130 -0.67 -3.99 16.08
CA ALA A 130 -1.97 -3.64 15.50
C ALA A 130 -3.08 -4.50 16.11
N GLN A 131 -2.83 -5.81 16.22
CA GLN A 131 -3.76 -6.74 16.83
C GLN A 131 -3.98 -6.43 18.32
N ALA A 132 -2.91 -6.18 19.09
CA ALA A 132 -3.04 -5.82 20.50
C ALA A 132 -3.82 -4.51 20.70
N LEU A 133 -3.80 -3.60 19.72
CA LEU A 133 -4.60 -2.37 19.73
C LEU A 133 -6.06 -2.69 19.38
N ALA A 134 -6.32 -3.52 18.38
CA ALA A 134 -7.67 -3.97 18.03
C ALA A 134 -8.35 -4.75 19.18
N ASP A 135 -7.59 -5.60 19.88
CA ASP A 135 -8.08 -6.41 21.00
C ASP A 135 -8.47 -5.55 22.24
N GLN A 136 -7.92 -4.34 22.36
CA GLN A 136 -8.32 -3.38 23.41
C GLN A 136 -9.70 -2.77 23.15
N PHE A 137 -10.17 -2.81 21.90
CA PHE A 137 -11.38 -2.13 21.43
C PHE A 137 -12.27 -3.06 20.59
N PRO A 138 -12.72 -4.20 21.16
CA PRO A 138 -13.57 -5.13 20.44
C PRO A 138 -14.91 -4.48 20.10
N VAL A 139 -15.48 -4.86 18.95
CA VAL A 139 -16.84 -4.46 18.57
C VAL A 139 -17.83 -5.06 19.56
N GLN A 140 -18.44 -4.21 20.39
CA GLN A 140 -19.46 -4.63 21.34
C GLN A 140 -20.85 -4.37 20.73
N PRO A 141 -21.68 -5.41 20.56
CA PRO A 141 -22.98 -5.27 19.87
C PRO A 141 -24.08 -4.59 20.68
N GLU A 142 -23.94 -4.42 22.01
CA GLU A 142 -25.08 -4.08 22.86
C GLU A 142 -25.11 -2.69 23.50
N GLU A 143 -24.08 -1.87 23.46
CA GLU A 143 -24.21 -0.47 23.86
C GLU A 143 -23.05 0.32 23.27
N ALA A 144 -23.33 1.52 22.78
CA ALA A 144 -22.30 2.50 22.47
C ALA A 144 -21.66 2.94 23.79
N ALA A 145 -20.81 2.07 24.37
CA ALA A 145 -20.11 2.33 25.60
C ALA A 145 -19.18 3.55 25.38
N ASP A 146 -19.59 4.67 25.97
CA ASP A 146 -18.76 5.79 26.41
C ASP A 146 -17.61 6.20 25.49
N GLY A 147 -17.90 6.60 24.25
CA GLY A 147 -16.96 7.38 23.43
C GLY A 147 -15.60 6.71 23.13
N LEU A 148 -15.48 5.40 23.37
CA LEU A 148 -14.28 4.62 23.05
C LEU A 148 -14.30 4.16 21.59
N PRO A 149 -13.12 4.07 20.94
CA PRO A 149 -13.02 3.47 19.61
C PRO A 149 -13.56 2.03 19.66
N GLN A 150 -14.31 1.63 18.64
CA GLN A 150 -14.62 0.23 18.37
C GLN A 150 -14.00 -0.14 17.03
N ILE A 151 -13.03 -1.03 17.03
CA ILE A 151 -12.27 -1.39 15.83
C ILE A 151 -12.92 -2.60 15.17
N VAL A 152 -13.40 -2.42 13.94
CA VAL A 152 -14.02 -3.47 13.13
C VAL A 152 -12.97 -4.35 12.49
N ASP A 153 -11.97 -3.72 11.89
CA ASP A 153 -10.97 -4.38 11.08
C ASP A 153 -9.68 -3.57 11.07
N PHE A 154 -8.57 -4.26 10.83
CA PHE A 154 -7.28 -3.63 10.61
C PHE A 154 -6.53 -4.33 9.48
N SER A 155 -5.83 -3.55 8.66
CA SER A 155 -5.04 -4.07 7.55
C SER A 155 -3.69 -3.39 7.52
N LEU A 156 -2.63 -4.18 7.35
CA LEU A 156 -1.26 -3.70 7.22
C LEU A 156 -0.76 -4.04 5.81
N THR A 157 -0.39 -3.03 5.04
CA THR A 157 0.07 -3.20 3.66
C THR A 157 1.34 -2.38 3.39
N GLN A 158 1.97 -2.62 2.25
CA GLN A 158 3.09 -1.80 1.77
C GLN A 158 2.58 -0.89 0.64
N ASN A 159 3.21 0.25 0.44
CA ASN A 159 2.90 1.12 -0.68
C ASN A 159 2.94 0.37 -2.02
N SER A 160 1.97 0.70 -2.88
CA SER A 160 1.94 0.22 -4.26
C SER A 160 3.00 0.92 -5.11
N LEU A 161 3.31 0.35 -6.27
CA LEU A 161 4.21 0.98 -7.24
C LEU A 161 3.63 2.29 -7.78
N GLU A 162 2.31 2.40 -7.84
CA GLU A 162 1.60 3.63 -8.17
C GLU A 162 1.88 4.74 -7.16
N GLN A 163 1.73 4.45 -5.87
CA GLN A 163 2.04 5.43 -4.83
C GLN A 163 3.52 5.82 -4.84
N LEU A 164 4.41 4.87 -5.11
CA LEU A 164 5.84 5.16 -5.28
C LEU A 164 6.07 6.09 -6.46
N PHE A 165 5.45 5.83 -7.61
CA PHE A 165 5.58 6.68 -8.79
C PHE A 165 5.07 8.09 -8.52
N LEU A 166 3.88 8.23 -7.94
CA LEU A 166 3.31 9.53 -7.55
C LEU A 166 4.22 10.29 -6.58
N ARG A 167 4.81 9.60 -5.60
CA ARG A 167 5.78 10.21 -4.67
C ARG A 167 7.02 10.71 -5.42
N LEU A 168 7.55 9.93 -6.36
CA LEU A 168 8.74 10.32 -7.15
C LEU A 168 8.47 11.44 -8.16
N THR A 169 7.25 11.55 -8.70
CA THR A 169 6.88 12.66 -9.57
C THR A 169 6.72 13.95 -8.78
N ASN A 170 6.08 13.89 -7.61
CA ASN A 170 5.83 15.07 -6.77
C ASN A 170 7.09 15.61 -6.07
N LEU A 171 8.15 14.80 -5.94
CA LEU A 171 9.44 15.24 -5.36
C LEU A 171 10.30 16.07 -6.32
N ASN A 172 9.93 16.14 -7.61
CA ASN A 172 10.71 16.81 -8.66
C ASN A 172 10.03 18.08 -9.21
N GLU A 173 9.01 18.60 -8.52
CA GLU A 173 8.43 19.93 -8.75
C GLU A 173 8.96 20.96 -7.75
#